data_AF-A0A6I3AX47-F1
#
_entry.id   AF-A0A6I3AX47-F1
#
_cell.length_a   1.000
_cell.length_b   1.000
_cell.length_c   1.000
_cell.angle_alpha   90.00
_cell.angle_beta   90.00
_cell.angle_gamma   90.00
#
_symmetry.space_group_name_H-M   'P 1'
#
loop_
_entity.id
_entity.type
_entity.pdbx_description
1 polymer ?
#
loop_
_entity_poly.entity_id
_entity_poly.type
_entity_poly.pdbx_seq_one_letter_code
_entity_poly.pdbx_strand_id
1 'polypeptide(L)'
;MVTSVVIEKQQALVLAERIDQLLEEVRETRMPVVEIPSFVRPEDVDVAALDLPIYEEFRVGAMALGWDEGTSKVVIEAHAVAQEGDQVPEIADDNLEGVDTLRVWLTPAQARSFAERARAVAAAGRPPCPFCNQPLDPEGHICPRANGYRRRA
;
A
#
# COMPACT_ATOMS: atom_id res chain seq x y z
N MET A 1 -10.92 5.55 15.27
CA MET A 1 -11.25 6.21 14.00
C MET A 1 -10.32 5.63 12.95
N VAL A 2 -10.83 5.26 11.78
CA VAL A 2 -10.02 4.74 10.68
C VAL A 2 -9.67 5.92 9.76
N THR A 3 -8.40 6.06 9.42
CA THR A 3 -7.93 7.03 8.42
C THR A 3 -7.69 6.28 7.12
N SER A 4 -8.23 6.77 6.01
CA SER A 4 -8.07 6.13 4.70
C SER A 4 -7.53 7.13 3.67
N VAL A 5 -6.45 6.76 3.00
CA VAL A 5 -5.82 7.54 1.93
C VAL A 5 -5.85 6.74 0.64
N VAL A 6 -5.88 7.44 -0.49
CA VAL A 6 -5.90 6.80 -1.81
C VAL A 6 -4.49 6.77 -2.38
N ILE A 7 -4.01 5.56 -2.67
CA ILE A 7 -2.74 5.31 -3.37
C ILE A 7 -2.98 4.68 -4.73
N GLU A 8 -2.10 4.96 -5.69
CA GLU A 8 -2.11 4.28 -6.97
C GLU A 8 -1.63 2.83 -6.85
N LYS A 9 -2.07 1.97 -7.78
CA LYS A 9 -1.63 0.58 -7.84
C LYS A 9 -0.10 0.46 -7.96
N GLN A 10 0.54 1.31 -8.76
CA GLN A 10 1.99 1.29 -8.94
C GLN A 10 2.71 1.75 -7.66
N GLN A 11 2.20 2.77 -6.98
CA GLN A 11 2.71 3.20 -5.66
C GLN A 11 2.67 2.04 -4.66
N ALA A 12 1.55 1.31 -4.56
CA ALA A 12 1.42 0.17 -3.66
C ALA A 12 2.44 -0.94 -3.94
N LEU A 13 2.68 -1.26 -5.22
CA LEU A 13 3.65 -2.27 -5.62
C LEU A 13 5.10 -1.85 -5.33
N VAL A 14 5.46 -0.61 -5.66
CA VAL A 14 6.79 -0.06 -5.38
C VAL A 14 7.04 0.00 -3.87
N LEU A 15 6.05 0.42 -3.07
CA LEU A 15 6.15 0.45 -1.62
C LEU A 15 6.41 -0.95 -1.05
N ALA A 16 5.67 -1.97 -1.52
CA ALA A 16 5.88 -3.34 -1.11
C ALA A 16 7.29 -3.85 -1.45
N GLU A 17 7.84 -3.52 -2.61
CA GLU A 17 9.21 -3.88 -2.99
C GLU A 17 10.26 -3.19 -2.11
N ARG A 18 10.09 -1.87 -1.89
CA ARG A 18 10.98 -1.06 -1.07
C ARG A 18 11.00 -1.51 0.40
N ILE A 19 9.86 -1.96 0.93
CA ILE A 19 9.79 -2.53 2.29
C ILE A 19 10.68 -3.78 2.40
N ASP A 20 10.63 -4.68 1.42
CA ASP A 20 11.48 -5.89 1.47
C ASP A 20 12.96 -5.54 1.39
N GLN A 21 13.34 -4.59 0.53
CA GLN A 21 14.73 -4.11 0.42
C GLN A 21 15.20 -3.50 1.75
N LEU A 22 14.39 -2.63 2.36
CA LEU A 22 14.73 -2.01 3.64
C LEU A 22 14.90 -3.05 4.76
N LEU A 23 13.98 -4.01 4.86
CA LEU A 23 14.06 -5.06 5.88
C LEU A 23 15.29 -5.96 5.68
N GLU A 24 15.68 -6.22 4.43
CA GLU A 24 16.92 -6.95 4.13
C GLU A 24 18.16 -6.18 4.59
N GLU A 25 18.26 -4.91 4.22
CA GLU A 25 19.38 -4.03 4.59
C GLU A 25 19.53 -3.91 6.11
N VAL A 26 18.41 -3.72 6.83
CA VAL A 26 18.38 -3.66 8.29
C VAL A 26 18.83 -5.00 8.88
N ARG A 27 18.39 -6.13 8.31
CA ARG A 27 18.79 -7.46 8.76
C ARG A 27 20.31 -7.67 8.63
N GLU A 28 20.88 -7.34 7.49
CA GLU A 28 22.33 -7.48 7.23
C GLU A 28 23.17 -6.59 8.16
N THR A 29 22.71 -5.36 8.41
CA THR A 29 23.48 -4.35 9.13
C THR A 29 23.33 -4.44 10.64
N ARG A 30 22.20 -4.96 11.16
CA ARG A 30 21.82 -4.83 12.58
C ARG A 30 21.53 -6.11 13.32
N MET A 31 21.62 -7.27 12.67
CA MET A 31 21.60 -8.53 13.41
C MET A 31 22.80 -8.62 14.36
N PRO A 32 22.62 -9.12 15.60
CA PRO A 32 21.44 -9.78 16.15
C PRO A 32 20.51 -8.87 16.99
N VAL A 33 20.70 -7.54 16.97
CA VAL A 33 20.01 -6.60 17.87
C VAL A 33 18.51 -6.50 17.58
N VAL A 34 18.13 -6.62 16.31
CA VAL A 34 16.74 -6.58 15.85
C VAL A 34 16.41 -7.87 15.11
N GLU A 35 15.36 -8.57 15.54
CA GLU A 35 14.85 -9.74 14.83
C GLU A 35 14.00 -9.28 13.64
N ILE A 36 14.50 -9.53 12.42
CA ILE A 36 13.77 -9.29 11.18
C ILE A 36 13.31 -10.65 10.63
N PRO A 37 12.00 -10.93 10.57
CA PRO A 37 11.51 -12.20 10.03
C PRO A 37 11.83 -12.30 8.54
N SER A 38 12.20 -13.49 8.06
CA SER A 38 12.50 -13.73 6.64
C SER A 38 11.25 -13.98 5.79
N PHE A 39 10.13 -14.33 6.41
CA PHE A 39 8.83 -14.61 5.78
C PHE A 39 7.70 -14.17 6.71
N VAL A 40 6.51 -13.95 6.16
CA VAL A 40 5.31 -13.67 6.95
C VAL A 40 4.89 -14.96 7.66
N ARG A 41 4.77 -14.90 8.98
CA ARG A 41 4.30 -16.05 9.76
C ARG A 41 2.80 -16.21 9.57
N PRO A 42 2.24 -17.43 9.60
CA PRO A 42 0.80 -17.64 9.39
C PRO A 42 -0.10 -16.78 10.28
N GLU A 43 0.31 -16.52 11.52
CA GLU A 43 -0.38 -15.65 12.47
C GLU A 43 -0.38 -14.16 12.11
N ASP A 44 0.58 -13.71 11.29
CA ASP A 44 0.73 -12.33 10.84
C ASP A 44 0.04 -12.07 9.49
N VAL A 45 -0.47 -13.11 8.83
CA VAL A 45 -1.15 -13.00 7.53
C VAL A 45 -2.48 -12.28 7.69
N ASP A 46 -2.59 -11.12 7.06
CA ASP A 46 -3.82 -10.33 7.07
C ASP A 46 -4.63 -10.51 5.77
N VAL A 47 -5.79 -11.13 5.92
CA VAL A 47 -6.79 -11.34 4.84
C VAL A 47 -8.15 -10.73 5.18
N ALA A 48 -8.24 -9.94 6.26
CA ALA A 48 -9.49 -9.33 6.67
C ALA A 48 -9.97 -8.30 5.63
N ALA A 49 -11.28 -8.04 5.55
CA ALA A 49 -11.78 -6.93 4.75
C ALA A 49 -11.29 -5.59 5.32
N LEU A 50 -11.30 -4.54 4.48
CA LEU A 50 -11.09 -3.18 5.00
C LEU A 50 -12.25 -2.79 5.93
N ASP A 51 -11.91 -2.04 6.97
CA ASP A 51 -12.90 -1.49 7.89
C ASP A 51 -13.81 -0.48 7.17
N LEU A 52 -15.09 -0.47 7.55
CA LEU A 52 -16.11 0.42 7.01
C LEU A 52 -16.54 1.45 8.06
N PRO A 53 -16.93 2.68 7.66
CA PRO A 53 -16.93 3.22 6.30
C PRO A 53 -15.54 3.67 5.83
N ILE A 54 -15.29 3.58 4.52
CA ILE A 54 -14.06 4.08 3.88
C ILE A 54 -14.34 5.50 3.38
N TYR A 55 -13.70 6.49 4.00
CA TYR A 55 -13.73 7.89 3.55
C TYR A 55 -12.35 8.30 3.09
N GLU A 56 -12.25 8.78 1.85
CA GLU A 56 -11.01 9.32 1.29
C GLU A 56 -10.68 10.63 2.00
N GLU A 57 -9.56 10.66 2.74
CA GLU A 57 -9.01 11.88 3.32
C GLU A 57 -8.26 12.69 2.24
N PHE A 58 -7.36 12.03 1.51
CA PHE A 58 -6.63 12.62 0.39
C PHE A 58 -6.04 11.57 -0.55
N ARG A 59 -5.58 12.04 -1.72
CA ARG A 59 -4.80 11.25 -2.69
C ARG A 59 -3.32 11.45 -2.44
N VAL A 60 -2.58 10.36 -2.40
CA VAL A 60 -1.15 10.36 -2.15
C VAL A 60 -0.38 10.70 -3.43
N GLY A 61 0.38 11.79 -3.40
CA GLY A 61 1.27 12.19 -4.49
C GLY A 61 2.68 11.64 -4.34
N ALA A 62 3.20 11.63 -3.11
CA ALA A 62 4.54 11.15 -2.79
C ALA A 62 4.52 10.26 -1.55
N MET A 63 5.47 9.33 -1.48
CA MET A 63 5.65 8.47 -0.31
C MET A 63 7.12 8.38 0.05
N ALA A 64 7.40 8.32 1.34
CA ALA A 64 8.70 8.01 1.89
C ALA A 64 8.64 6.75 2.74
N LEU A 65 9.78 6.06 2.81
CA LEU A 65 9.96 4.85 3.58
C LEU A 65 11.28 4.96 4.33
N GLY A 66 11.26 4.67 5.63
CA GLY A 66 12.44 4.71 6.48
C GLY A 66 12.41 3.66 7.58
N TRP A 67 13.53 3.55 8.27
CA TRP A 67 13.67 2.73 9.46
C TRP A 67 14.00 3.64 10.65
N ASP A 68 13.22 3.51 11.72
CA ASP A 68 13.45 4.22 12.98
C ASP A 68 14.27 3.34 13.93
N GLU A 69 15.52 3.73 14.20
CA GLU A 69 16.43 2.98 15.09
C GLU A 69 15.92 2.92 16.53
N GLY A 70 15.33 4.02 17.00
CA GLY A 70 14.94 4.16 18.41
C GLY A 70 13.84 3.17 18.80
N THR A 71 12.93 2.88 17.87
CA THR A 71 11.77 2.00 18.08
C THR A 71 11.84 0.70 17.31
N SER A 72 12.86 0.52 16.44
CA SER A 72 13.00 -0.64 15.57
C SER A 72 11.76 -0.88 14.70
N LYS A 73 11.27 0.20 14.07
CA LYS A 73 10.06 0.18 13.25
C LYS A 73 10.34 0.67 11.83
N VAL A 74 9.58 0.13 10.89
CA VAL A 74 9.44 0.71 9.55
C VAL A 74 8.50 1.90 9.64
N VAL A 75 8.90 3.02 9.07
CA VAL A 75 8.10 4.25 8.99
C VAL A 75 7.71 4.47 7.54
N ILE A 76 6.41 4.59 7.28
CA ILE A 76 5.86 4.95 5.99
C ILE A 76 5.25 6.34 6.13
N GLU A 77 5.65 7.27 5.28
CA GLU A 77 5.00 8.57 5.14
C GLU A 77 4.33 8.65 3.78
N ALA A 78 3.08 9.09 3.77
CA ALA A 78 2.30 9.32 2.57
C ALA A 78 1.84 10.78 2.56
N HIS A 79 2.33 11.53 1.58
CA HIS A 79 2.04 12.95 1.40
C HIS A 79 0.96 13.14 0.34
N ALA A 80 0.01 14.03 0.59
CA ALA A 80 -1.00 14.40 -0.38
C ALA A 80 -0.38 14.97 -1.66
N VAL A 81 -1.13 14.92 -2.75
CA VAL A 81 -0.74 15.59 -4.01
C VAL A 81 -0.61 17.09 -3.75
N ALA A 82 0.61 17.61 -3.94
CA ALA A 82 0.91 19.04 -3.84
C ALA A 82 0.25 19.85 -4.96
N GLN A 83 -0.30 21.01 -4.61
CA GLN A 83 -0.78 22.02 -5.56
C GLN A 83 0.34 23.05 -5.86
N GLU A 84 0.12 23.91 -6.87
CA GLU A 84 1.10 24.96 -7.21
C GLU A 84 1.34 25.88 -6.01
N GLY A 85 2.56 25.84 -5.45
CA GLY A 85 2.97 26.62 -4.29
C GLY A 85 3.19 25.80 -3.01
N ASP A 86 2.74 24.54 -2.98
CA ASP A 86 2.92 23.67 -1.83
C ASP A 86 4.35 23.09 -1.76
N GLN A 87 4.88 22.94 -0.55
CA GLN A 87 6.13 22.24 -0.28
C GLN A 87 5.83 20.82 0.19
N VAL A 88 6.48 19.83 -0.42
CA VAL A 88 6.46 18.45 0.10
C VAL A 88 7.44 18.39 1.28
N PRO A 89 6.99 18.04 2.51
CA PRO A 89 7.84 17.98 3.68
C PRO A 89 9.01 17.00 3.51
N GLU A 90 10.14 17.28 4.16
CA GLU A 90 11.18 16.26 4.34
C GLU A 90 10.71 15.19 5.34
N ILE A 91 11.35 14.02 5.30
CA ILE A 91 11.01 12.91 6.20
C ILE A 91 11.20 13.37 7.64
N ALA A 92 10.20 13.13 8.49
CA ALA A 92 10.16 13.61 9.87
C ALA A 92 10.06 15.14 10.07
N ASP A 93 9.73 15.92 9.03
CA ASP A 93 9.36 17.33 9.16
C ASP A 93 7.85 17.46 9.46
N ASP A 94 7.52 17.87 10.67
CA ASP A 94 6.14 18.07 11.14
C ASP A 94 5.65 19.53 10.92
N ASN A 95 6.20 20.23 9.92
CA ASN A 95 5.76 21.58 9.58
C ASN A 95 4.25 21.62 9.25
N LEU A 96 3.52 22.44 10.00
CA LEU A 96 2.07 22.61 9.87
C LEU A 96 1.65 23.35 8.59
N GLU A 97 2.60 23.97 7.88
CA GLU A 97 2.35 24.68 6.61
C GLU A 97 2.54 23.77 5.36
N GLY A 98 2.74 22.46 5.56
CA GLY A 98 2.92 21.48 4.47
C GLY A 98 1.63 20.80 4.01
N VAL A 99 1.76 19.92 2.99
CA VAL A 99 0.64 19.09 2.52
C VAL A 99 0.23 18.06 3.57
N ASP A 100 -1.04 17.63 3.51
CA ASP A 100 -1.56 16.57 4.40
C ASP A 100 -0.66 15.33 4.34
N THR A 101 -0.29 14.82 5.51
CA THR A 101 0.68 13.72 5.65
C THR A 101 0.16 12.66 6.60
N LEU A 102 0.16 11.40 6.15
CA LEU A 102 -0.11 10.23 6.98
C LEU A 102 1.21 9.51 7.28
N ARG A 103 1.57 9.40 8.55
CA ARG A 103 2.73 8.63 9.02
C ARG A 103 2.27 7.35 9.73
N VAL A 104 2.82 6.21 9.31
CA VAL A 104 2.49 4.88 9.83
C VAL A 104 3.76 4.18 10.30
N TRP A 105 3.74 3.66 11.52
CA TRP A 105 4.84 2.88 12.09
C TRP A 105 4.45 1.41 12.18
N LEU A 106 5.23 0.56 11.55
CA LEU A 106 5.00 -0.87 11.49
C LEU A 106 6.17 -1.62 12.14
N THR A 107 5.86 -2.67 12.89
CA THR A 107 6.88 -3.66 13.25
C THR A 107 7.41 -4.35 11.98
N PRO A 108 8.61 -4.96 12.00
CA PRO A 108 9.12 -5.71 10.86
C PRO A 108 8.16 -6.78 10.32
N ALA A 109 7.47 -7.48 11.21
CA ALA A 109 6.47 -8.50 10.84
C ALA A 109 5.27 -7.87 10.13
N GLN A 110 4.72 -6.78 10.67
CA GLN A 110 3.60 -6.05 10.05
C GLN A 110 3.97 -5.47 8.70
N ALA A 111 5.18 -4.90 8.56
CA ALA A 111 5.65 -4.34 7.30
C ALA A 111 5.76 -5.43 6.22
N ARG A 112 6.29 -6.60 6.56
CA ARG A 112 6.37 -7.73 5.64
C ARG A 112 4.98 -8.26 5.25
N SER A 113 4.08 -8.39 6.23
CA SER A 113 2.68 -8.79 5.97
C SER A 113 1.97 -7.79 5.07
N PHE A 114 2.14 -6.49 5.31
CA PHE A 114 1.61 -5.42 4.46
C PHE A 114 2.14 -5.53 3.03
N ALA A 115 3.45 -5.76 2.84
CA ALA A 115 4.06 -5.90 1.52
C ALA A 115 3.50 -7.11 0.74
N GLU A 116 3.33 -8.27 1.39
CA GLU A 116 2.69 -9.44 0.76
C GLU A 116 1.22 -9.17 0.40
N ARG A 117 0.46 -8.58 1.33
CA ARG A 117 -0.95 -8.25 1.13
C ARG A 117 -1.13 -7.23 0.00
N ALA A 118 -0.30 -6.18 -0.06
CA ALA A 118 -0.34 -5.18 -1.11
C ALA A 118 -0.15 -5.81 -2.50
N ARG A 119 0.80 -6.75 -2.64
CA ARG A 119 1.01 -7.50 -3.88
C ARG A 119 -0.18 -8.38 -4.21
N ALA A 120 -0.74 -9.09 -3.23
CA ALA A 120 -1.92 -9.93 -3.43
C ALA A 120 -3.12 -9.12 -3.92
N VAL A 121 -3.41 -7.98 -3.28
CA VAL A 121 -4.49 -7.06 -3.66
C VAL A 121 -4.25 -6.48 -5.07
N ALA A 122 -3.02 -6.04 -5.36
CA ALA A 122 -2.68 -5.53 -6.68
C ALA A 122 -2.78 -6.61 -7.78
N ALA A 123 -2.44 -7.86 -7.47
CA ALA A 123 -2.51 -9.00 -8.37
C ALA A 123 -3.93 -9.53 -8.58
N ALA A 124 -4.82 -9.37 -7.59
CA ALA A 124 -6.21 -9.82 -7.66
C ALA A 124 -6.98 -9.25 -8.86
N GLY A 125 -6.49 -8.15 -9.45
CA GLY A 125 -6.89 -7.67 -10.77
C GLY A 125 -8.39 -7.39 -10.88
N ARG A 126 -8.87 -7.25 -12.11
CA ARG A 126 -10.32 -7.24 -12.36
C ARG A 126 -10.77 -8.69 -12.55
N PRO A 127 -11.91 -9.11 -11.98
CA PRO A 127 -12.38 -10.48 -12.13
C PRO A 127 -12.47 -10.85 -13.61
N PRO A 128 -12.09 -12.08 -14.00
CA PRO A 128 -12.17 -12.49 -15.39
C PRO A 128 -13.63 -12.63 -15.81
N CYS A 129 -13.93 -12.21 -17.03
CA CYS A 129 -15.22 -12.45 -17.67
C CYS A 129 -15.45 -13.97 -17.76
N PRO A 130 -16.59 -14.50 -17.27
CA PRO A 130 -16.84 -15.95 -17.23
C PRO A 130 -16.92 -16.61 -18.62
N PHE A 131 -17.02 -15.82 -19.70
CA PHE A 131 -17.13 -16.33 -21.07
C PHE A 131 -15.81 -16.26 -21.85
N CYS A 132 -15.09 -15.13 -21.79
CA CYS A 132 -13.86 -14.89 -22.58
C CYS A 132 -12.58 -14.80 -21.75
N ASN A 133 -12.67 -14.86 -20.43
CA ASN A 133 -11.55 -14.77 -19.48
C ASN A 133 -10.76 -13.45 -19.54
N GLN A 134 -11.29 -12.43 -20.22
CA GLN A 134 -10.72 -11.08 -20.22
C GLN A 134 -11.17 -10.29 -18.98
N PRO A 135 -10.39 -9.32 -18.49
CA PRO A 135 -10.73 -8.53 -17.30
C PRO A 135 -12.08 -7.79 -17.46
N LEU A 136 -12.96 -7.87 -16.46
CA LEU A 136 -14.23 -7.15 -16.44
C LEU A 136 -14.01 -5.65 -16.15
N ASP A 137 -14.60 -4.76 -16.96
CA ASP A 137 -14.53 -3.33 -16.74
C ASP A 137 -15.61 -2.84 -15.74
N PRO A 138 -15.31 -1.93 -14.80
CA PRO A 138 -16.30 -1.33 -13.91
C PRO A 138 -17.49 -0.69 -14.63
N GLU A 139 -17.28 -0.10 -15.81
CA GLU A 139 -18.34 0.55 -16.60
C GLU A 139 -19.14 -0.43 -17.47
N GLY A 140 -18.73 -1.71 -17.47
CA GLY A 140 -19.34 -2.80 -18.21
C GLY A 140 -18.39 -3.43 -19.23
N HIS A 141 -18.38 -4.76 -19.28
CA HIS A 141 -17.52 -5.53 -20.19
C HIS A 141 -18.29 -5.96 -21.45
N ILE A 142 -17.77 -5.62 -22.64
CA ILE A 142 -18.27 -6.13 -23.91
C ILE A 142 -17.58 -7.45 -24.22
N CYS A 143 -18.27 -8.56 -23.97
CA CYS A 143 -17.71 -9.89 -24.22
C CYS A 143 -17.83 -10.28 -25.70
N PRO A 144 -16.72 -10.53 -26.43
CA PRO A 144 -16.77 -10.99 -27.82
C PRO A 144 -17.43 -12.36 -27.97
N ARG A 145 -17.34 -13.23 -26.96
CA ARG A 145 -17.95 -14.57 -26.93
C ARG A 145 -19.45 -14.56 -26.62
N ALA A 146 -20.00 -13.45 -26.12
CA ALA A 146 -21.43 -13.31 -25.83
C ALA A 146 -22.12 -12.32 -26.78
N ASN A 147 -21.56 -12.07 -27.97
CA ASN A 147 -22.07 -11.09 -28.95
C ASN A 147 -22.37 -9.71 -28.34
N GLY A 148 -21.55 -9.27 -27.37
CA GLY A 148 -21.69 -7.96 -26.73
C GLY A 148 -22.89 -7.78 -25.79
N TYR A 149 -23.60 -8.84 -25.41
CA TYR A 149 -24.74 -8.76 -24.49
C TYR A 149 -24.31 -8.28 -23.09
N ARG A 150 -24.76 -7.08 -22.70
CA ARG A 150 -24.61 -6.51 -21.35
C ARG A 150 -25.72 -7.05 -20.45
N ARG A 151 -25.43 -7.96 -19.52
CA ARG A 151 -26.30 -8.12 -18.35
C ARG A 151 -25.95 -6.98 -17.39
N ARG A 152 -26.91 -6.11 -17.09
CA ARG A 152 -26.79 -5.22 -15.93
C ARG A 152 -26.62 -6.11 -14.69
N ALA A 153 -25.64 -5.78 -13.85
CA ALA A 153 -25.54 -6.35 -12.51
C ALA A 153 -26.79 -6.00 -11.70
#